data_AF-A0A7V7WV93-F1
#
_entry.id   AF-A0A7V7WV93-F1
#
_cell.length_a   1.000
_cell.length_b   1.000
_cell.length_c   1.000
_cell.angle_alpha   90.00
_cell.angle_beta   90.00
_cell.angle_gamma   90.00
#
_symmetry.space_group_name_H-M   'P 1'
#
loop_
_entity.id
_entity.type
_entity.pdbx_description
1 polymer ?
#
loop_
_entity_poly.entity_id
_entity_poly.type
_entity_poly.pdbx_seq_one_letter_code
_entity_poly.pdbx_strand_id
1 'polypeptide(L)' 'MTTVSTTHVVVIPSYDSGPLVYDTVRAARAAWQPVYVVVDGSGDGTGEGLRAMAAAVDHHV' A
#
# COMPACT_ATOMS: atom_id res chain seq x y z
N MET A 1 10.60 3.26 -12.99
CA MET A 1 10.35 2.05 -12.19
C MET A 1 11.31 2.09 -11.01
N THR A 2 10.81 2.16 -9.77
CA THR A 2 11.67 2.16 -8.58
C THR A 2 12.21 0.75 -8.37
N THR A 3 13.53 0.60 -8.21
CA THR A 3 14.13 -0.68 -7.79
C THR A 3 13.60 -1.07 -6.41
N VAL A 4 13.19 -2.33 -6.25
CA VAL A 4 12.71 -2.83 -4.95
C VAL A 4 13.88 -2.88 -3.97
N SER A 5 13.71 -2.22 -2.82
CA SER A 5 14.65 -2.30 -1.72
C SER A 5 14.50 -3.64 -1.00
N THR A 6 15.64 -4.28 -0.70
CA THR A 6 15.68 -5.52 0.08
C THR A 6 15.95 -5.29 1.57
N THR A 7 16.19 -4.03 1.97
CA THR A 7 16.63 -3.66 3.32
C THR A 7 15.71 -2.67 4.02
N HIS A 8 14.86 -1.94 3.28
CA HIS A 8 13.98 -0.91 3.83
C HIS A 8 12.59 -0.98 3.21
N VAL A 9 11.58 -0.74 4.04
CA VAL A 9 10.16 -0.75 3.66
C VAL A 9 9.48 0.51 4.17
N VAL A 10 8.54 1.04 3.40
CA VAL A 10 7.61 2.07 3.88
C VAL A 10 6.38 1.39 4.47
N VAL A 11 6.02 1.73 5.71
CA VAL A 11 4.83 1.21 6.39
C VAL A 11 3.80 2.33 6.52
N ILE A 12 2.57 2.08 6.08
CA ILE A 12 1.43 3.00 6.18
C ILE A 12 0.39 2.37 7.12
N PRO A 13 0.22 2.87 8.35
CA PRO A 13 -0.91 2.48 9.19
C PRO A 13 -2.19 3.16 8.68
N SER A 14 -3.31 2.42 8.65
CA SER A 14 -4.61 2.94 8.22
C SER A 14 -5.74 2.46 9.12
N TYR A 15 -6.56 3.42 9.55
CA TYR A 15 -7.81 3.20 10.28
C TYR A 15 -8.84 4.23 9.82
N ASP A 16 -9.90 3.76 9.17
CA ASP A 16 -11.03 4.57 8.69
C ASP A 16 -10.61 5.83 7.90
N SER A 17 -9.53 5.70 7.12
CA SER A 17 -8.91 6.77 6.33
C SER A 17 -9.75 7.17 5.12
N GLY A 18 -10.75 6.37 4.74
CA GLY A 18 -11.51 6.54 3.52
C GLY A 18 -10.64 6.44 2.26
N PRO A 19 -11.13 6.95 1.11
CA PRO A 19 -10.44 6.82 -0.17
C PRO A 19 -9.03 7.42 -0.24
N LEU A 20 -8.66 8.31 0.69
CA LEU A 20 -7.34 8.94 0.75
C LEU A 20 -6.21 7.91 0.82
N VAL A 21 -6.45 6.76 1.49
CA VAL A 21 -5.43 5.71 1.64
C VAL A 21 -4.94 5.19 0.28
N TYR A 22 -5.80 5.19 -0.75
CA TYR A 22 -5.41 4.74 -2.09
C TYR A 22 -4.41 5.70 -2.74
N ASP A 23 -4.63 7.00 -2.61
CA ASP A 23 -3.74 8.01 -3.16
C ASP A 23 -2.41 8.04 -2.40
N THR A 24 -2.45 7.89 -1.07
CA THR A 24 -1.23 7.75 -0.26
C THR A 24 -0.41 6.54 -0.69
N VAL A 25 -1.04 5.38 -0.92
CA VAL A 25 -0.34 4.17 -1.37
C VAL A 25 0.24 4.35 -2.78
N ARG A 26 -0.50 4.95 -3.71
CA ARG A 26 0.01 5.23 -5.07
C ARG A 26 1.21 6.15 -5.02
N ALA A 27 1.14 7.23 -4.25
CA ALA A 27 2.22 8.20 -4.10
C ALA A 27 3.45 7.56 -3.45
N ALA A 28 3.27 6.80 -2.37
CA ALA A 28 4.36 6.09 -1.71
C ALA A 28 5.04 5.10 -2.66
N ARG A 29 4.26 4.31 -3.41
CA ARG A 29 4.79 3.32 -4.38
C ARG A 29 5.51 3.94 -5.58
N ALA A 30 5.15 5.18 -5.95
CA ALA A 30 5.85 5.93 -6.98
C ALA A 30 7.23 6.42 -6.51
N ALA A 31 7.41 6.61 -5.19
CA ALA A 31 8.65 7.08 -4.58
C ALA A 31 9.56 5.94 -4.06
N TRP A 32 8.98 4.86 -3.51
CA TRP A 32 9.72 3.77 -2.88
C TRP A 32 8.98 2.43 -3.02
N GLN A 33 9.74 1.32 -3.08
CA GLN A 33 9.20 -0.04 -2.96
C GLN A 33 10.14 -0.91 -2.12
N PRO A 34 9.61 -1.79 -1.24
CA PRO A 34 8.19 -2.11 -1.04
C PRO A 34 7.44 -1.10 -0.14
N VAL A 35 6.11 -1.11 -0.26
CA VAL A 35 5.16 -0.36 0.61
C VAL A 35 4.20 -1.37 1.23
N TYR A 36 4.13 -1.41 2.56
CA TYR A 36 3.18 -2.23 3.31
C TYR A 36 2.13 -1.35 3.97
N VAL A 37 0.86 -1.76 3.84
CA VAL A 37 -0.27 -1.09 4.49
C VAL A 37 -0.77 -1.98 5.60
N VAL A 38 -0.83 -1.44 6.82
CA VAL A 38 -1.40 -2.12 7.99
C VAL A 38 -2.80 -1.59 8.20
N VAL A 39 -3.81 -2.44 7.98
CA VAL A 39 -5.21 -2.12 8.24
C VAL A 39 -5.54 -2.50 9.68
N ASP A 40 -5.66 -1.52 10.56
CA ASP A 40 -5.79 -1.73 12.00
C ASP A 40 -7.26 -1.72 12.46
N GLY A 41 -8.03 -2.75 12.10
CA GLY A 41 -9.43 -2.88 12.55
C GLY A 41 -10.42 -1.90 11.90
N SER A 42 -10.06 -1.35 10.73
CA SER A 42 -10.92 -0.41 9.99
C SER A 42 -12.24 -1.05 9.52
N GLY A 43 -13.33 -0.28 9.65
CA GLY A 43 -14.69 -0.67 9.25
C GLY A 43 -15.20 0.04 7.98
N ASP A 44 -14.42 0.97 7.42
CA ASP A 44 -14.83 1.80 6.28
C ASP A 44 -14.81 1.10 4.91
N GLY A 45 -14.45 -0.20 4.87
CA GLY A 45 -14.39 -1.02 3.66
C GLY A 45 -13.16 -0.80 2.78
N THR A 46 -12.28 0.14 3.10
CA THR A 46 -11.15 0.49 2.23
C THR A 46 -10.10 -0.63 2.11
N GLY A 47 -10.03 -1.50 3.11
CA GLY A 47 -9.15 -2.67 3.14
C GLY A 47 -9.31 -3.63 1.95
N GLU A 48 -10.51 -3.74 1.38
CA GLU A 48 -10.74 -4.58 0.19
C GLU A 48 -10.08 -4.00 -1.07
N GLY A 49 -10.25 -2.69 -1.27
CA GLY A 49 -9.59 -1.98 -2.36
C GLY A 49 -8.06 -2.02 -2.23
N LEU A 50 -7.53 -1.94 -1.00
CA LEU A 50 -6.10 -2.08 -0.73
C LEU A 50 -5.58 -3.48 -1.10
N ARG A 51 -6.33 -4.54 -0.78
CA ARG A 51 -6.00 -5.91 -1.20
C ARG A 51 -6.00 -6.07 -2.72
N ALA A 52 -7.00 -5.51 -3.40
CA ALA A 52 -7.05 -5.52 -4.86
C ALA A 52 -5.86 -4.78 -5.50
N MET A 53 -5.46 -3.63 -4.93
CA MET A 53 -4.28 -2.89 -5.37
C MET A 53 -2.98 -3.68 -5.21
N ALA A 54 -2.86 -4.48 -4.15
CA ALA A 54 -1.70 -5.35 -3.92
C ALA A 54 -1.65 -6.52 -4.91
N ALA A 55 -2.79 -7.11 -5.25
CA ALA A 55 -2.87 -8.22 -6.21
C ALA A 55 -2.54 -7.80 -7.66
N ALA A 56 -2.73 -6.53 -8.01
CA ALA A 56 -2.45 -5.99 -9.33
C ALA A 56 -0.95 -5.74 -9.63
N VAL A 57 -0.04 -6.09 -8.71
CA VAL A 57 1.40 -5.85 -8.87
C VAL A 57 2.10 -7.14 -9.28
N ASP A 58 2.63 -7.17 -10.51
CA ASP A 58 3.44 -8.29 -11.00
C ASP A 58 4.79 -8.30 -10.27
N HIS A 59 5.06 -9.37 -9.52
CA HIS A 59 6.39 -9.60 -8.94
C HIS A 59 7.24 -10.25 -10.04
N HIS A 60 8.01 -9.46 -10.77
CA HIS A 60 9.15 -10.03 -11.50
C HIS A 60 10.14 -10.55 -10.44
N VAL A 61 10.12 -11.87 -10.27
CA VAL A 61 11.17 -12.65 -9.59
C VAL A 61 12.36 -12.83 -10.53
#